data_AF-A0A968PYT4-F1
#
_entry.id   AF-A0A968PYT4-F1
#
_cell.length_a   1.000
_cell.length_b   1.000
_cell.length_c   1.000
_cell.angle_alpha   90.00
_cell.angle_beta   90.00
_cell.angle_gamma   90.00
#
_symmetry.space_group_name_H-M   'P 1'
#
loop_
_entity.id
_entity.type
_entity.pdbx_description
1 polymer ?
#
loop_
_entity_poly.entity_id
_entity_poly.type
_entity_poly.pdbx_seq_one_letter_code
_entity_poly.pdbx_strand_id
1 'polypeptide(L)'
;MNVNLRQMTIQFLRHIGFTPGAKIWLRISWDLPLDMIPEDWNCYWKNEQLIYSHYIFCGRITSQGFTLYCCTQSGRDRQGNTCWQLTPKRYTDGWALAFKFSYLGATVSFYPNQP
;
A
#
# COMPACT_ATOMS: atom_id res chain seq x y z
N MET A 1 -4.62 22.97 -2.64
CA MET A 1 -5.66 22.04 -2.12
C MET A 1 -5.10 20.77 -1.44
N ASN A 2 -3.94 20.23 -1.82
CA ASN A 2 -3.42 18.97 -1.24
C ASN A 2 -2.89 19.01 0.22
N VAL A 3 -2.51 20.17 0.75
CA VAL A 3 -1.94 20.27 2.11
C VAL A 3 -2.95 19.85 3.19
N ASN A 4 -4.23 20.17 2.99
CA ASN A 4 -5.30 19.86 3.94
C ASN A 4 -5.55 18.34 4.02
N LEU A 5 -5.69 17.66 2.87
CA LEU A 5 -5.88 16.20 2.82
C LEU A 5 -4.72 15.44 3.46
N ARG A 6 -3.48 15.86 3.19
CA ARG A 6 -2.30 15.23 3.81
C ARG A 6 -2.36 15.30 5.33
N GLN A 7 -2.61 16.48 5.87
CA GLN A 7 -2.69 16.69 7.31
C GLN A 7 -3.81 15.87 7.93
N MET A 8 -5.00 15.85 7.30
CA MET A 8 -6.13 15.03 7.74
C MET A 8 -5.80 13.53 7.75
N THR A 9 -5.19 12.99 6.68
CA THR A 9 -4.79 11.58 6.64
C THR A 9 -3.83 11.23 7.77
N ILE A 10 -2.83 12.10 8.00
CA ILE A 10 -1.81 11.85 9.04
C ILE A 10 -2.44 11.92 10.44
N GLN A 11 -3.31 12.90 10.69
CA GLN A 11 -4.04 13.02 11.95
C GLN A 11 -4.93 11.81 12.20
N PHE A 12 -5.65 11.35 11.17
CA PHE A 12 -6.48 10.15 11.25
C PHE A 12 -5.65 8.90 11.55
N LEU A 13 -4.54 8.68 10.83
CA LEU A 13 -3.64 7.55 11.09
C LEU A 13 -3.12 7.57 12.53
N ARG A 14 -2.74 8.73 13.06
CA ARG A 14 -2.34 8.87 14.46
C ARG A 14 -3.46 8.53 15.43
N HIS A 15 -4.68 9.00 15.14
CA HIS A 15 -5.85 8.74 15.98
C HIS A 15 -6.14 7.24 16.10
N ILE A 16 -5.94 6.47 15.04
CA ILE A 16 -6.15 5.01 15.05
C ILE A 16 -4.89 4.21 15.47
N GLY A 17 -3.86 4.88 16.01
CA GLY A 17 -2.71 4.23 16.66
C GLY A 17 -1.41 4.17 15.85
N PHE A 18 -1.34 4.77 14.65
CA PHE A 18 -0.10 4.87 13.88
C PHE A 18 0.74 6.07 14.34
N THR A 19 1.53 5.88 15.40
CA THR A 19 2.43 6.90 15.95
C THR A 19 3.76 6.98 15.19
N PRO A 20 4.47 8.13 15.20
CA PRO A 20 5.80 8.24 14.58
C PRO A 20 6.76 7.14 15.04
N GLY A 21 7.46 6.52 14.08
CA GLY A 21 8.33 5.38 14.33
C GLY A 21 7.64 4.02 14.28
N ALA A 22 6.30 3.96 14.39
CA ALA A 22 5.54 2.73 14.23
C ALA A 22 5.68 2.17 12.82
N LYS A 23 5.58 0.84 12.71
CA LYS A 23 5.53 0.13 11.42
C LYS A 23 4.17 0.40 10.77
N ILE A 24 4.18 0.51 9.45
CA ILE A 24 2.96 0.63 8.65
C ILE A 24 3.10 -0.26 7.42
N TRP A 25 2.02 -0.96 7.11
CA TRP A 25 1.85 -1.69 5.88
C TRP A 25 0.78 -1.02 5.02
N LEU A 26 1.01 -1.02 3.71
CA LEU A 26 0.08 -0.51 2.72
C LEU A 26 -0.22 -1.63 1.73
N ARG A 27 -1.49 -1.94 1.53
CA ARG A 27 -1.94 -2.72 0.38
C ARG A 27 -2.63 -1.79 -0.60
N ILE A 28 -2.24 -1.89 -1.85
CA ILE A 28 -2.92 -1.23 -2.95
C ILE A 28 -3.49 -2.32 -3.86
N SER A 29 -4.81 -2.30 -4.03
CA SER A 29 -5.54 -3.28 -4.83
C SER A 29 -6.53 -2.57 -5.75
N TRP A 30 -6.76 -3.15 -6.92
CA TRP A 30 -7.78 -2.68 -7.83
C TRP A 30 -9.01 -3.57 -7.70
N ASP A 31 -9.84 -3.24 -6.72
CA ASP A 31 -11.00 -4.06 -6.35
C ASP A 31 -12.31 -3.54 -6.95
N LEU A 32 -12.30 -2.33 -7.54
CA LEU A 32 -13.50 -1.70 -8.08
C LEU A 32 -13.74 -2.10 -9.54
N PRO A 33 -15.00 -2.45 -9.91
CA PRO A 33 -15.39 -2.80 -11.27
C PRO A 33 -15.56 -1.58 -12.20
N LEU A 34 -15.06 -0.40 -11.80
CA LEU A 34 -15.18 0.81 -12.61
C LEU A 34 -14.20 0.72 -13.78
N ASP A 35 -14.78 0.77 -14.97
CA ASP A 35 -14.13 0.56 -16.26
C ASP A 35 -12.89 1.42 -16.43
N MET A 36 -11.81 0.78 -16.87
CA MET A 36 -10.46 1.30 -17.16
C MET A 36 -9.47 1.28 -15.99
N ILE A 37 -9.02 0.06 -15.65
CA ILE A 37 -7.73 -0.17 -14.97
C ILE A 37 -6.61 0.45 -15.82
N PRO A 38 -5.63 1.16 -15.22
CA PRO A 38 -4.49 1.68 -15.95
C PRO A 38 -3.80 0.57 -16.76
N GLU A 39 -3.47 0.84 -18.03
CA GLU A 39 -2.86 -0.16 -18.93
C GLU A 39 -1.59 -0.79 -18.35
N ASP A 40 -0.85 -0.03 -17.54
CA ASP A 40 0.40 -0.46 -16.90
C ASP A 40 0.19 -1.19 -15.55
N TRP A 41 -1.05 -1.48 -15.13
CA TRP A 41 -1.28 -2.22 -13.90
C TRP A 41 -0.81 -3.66 -14.04
N ASN A 42 0.05 -4.10 -13.13
CA ASN A 42 0.61 -5.44 -13.22
C ASN A 42 -0.48 -6.49 -13.07
N CYS A 43 -0.55 -7.44 -13.99
CA CYS A 43 -1.52 -8.53 -13.98
C CYS A 43 -0.83 -9.86 -14.26
N TYR A 44 -1.47 -10.97 -13.88
CA TYR A 44 -1.01 -12.31 -14.18
C TYR A 44 -2.19 -13.22 -14.46
N TRP A 45 -1.94 -14.29 -15.22
CA TRP A 45 -2.95 -15.30 -15.53
C TRP A 45 -2.89 -16.46 -14.53
N LYS A 46 -4.05 -16.92 -14.07
CA LYS A 46 -4.18 -18.13 -13.27
C LYS A 46 -5.50 -18.81 -13.61
N ASN A 47 -5.46 -20.10 -13.99
CA ASN A 47 -6.63 -20.89 -14.38
C ASN A 47 -7.54 -20.15 -15.39
N GLU A 48 -6.93 -19.62 -16.46
CA GLU A 48 -7.65 -18.87 -17.52
C GLU A 48 -8.33 -17.57 -17.06
N GLN A 49 -8.05 -17.12 -15.85
CA GLN A 49 -8.52 -15.84 -15.33
C GLN A 49 -7.37 -14.83 -15.25
N LEU A 50 -7.61 -13.62 -15.75
CA LEU A 50 -6.71 -12.48 -15.55
C LEU A 50 -6.90 -11.94 -14.14
N ILE A 51 -5.83 -11.91 -13.35
CA ILE A 51 -5.84 -11.39 -11.98
C ILE A 51 -4.95 -10.16 -11.90
N TYR A 52 -5.49 -9.07 -11.37
CA TYR A 52 -4.74 -7.85 -11.10
C TYR A 52 -3.89 -8.03 -9.84
N SER A 53 -2.61 -7.65 -9.94
CA SER A 53 -1.68 -7.77 -8.83
C SER A 53 -2.03 -6.78 -7.73
N HIS A 54 -1.81 -7.19 -6.49
CA HIS A 54 -1.78 -6.27 -5.36
C HIS A 54 -0.35 -5.77 -5.15
N TYR A 55 -0.20 -4.48 -4.88
CA TYR A 55 1.08 -3.92 -4.46
C TYR A 55 1.12 -3.83 -2.95
N ILE A 56 2.12 -4.46 -2.35
CA ILE A 56 2.37 -4.41 -0.92
C ILE A 56 3.56 -3.51 -0.64
N PHE A 57 3.40 -2.64 0.34
CA PHE A 57 4.47 -1.82 0.85
C PHE A 57 4.56 -1.95 2.36
N CYS A 58 5.77 -1.77 2.86
CA CYS A 58 6.04 -1.73 4.29
C CYS A 58 6.96 -0.56 4.57
N GLY A 59 6.74 0.13 5.68
CA GLY A 59 7.66 1.17 6.12
C GLY A 59 7.34 1.65 7.50
N ARG A 60 7.57 2.94 7.73
CA ARG A 60 7.45 3.56 9.06
C ARG A 60 6.79 4.91 8.99
N ILE A 61 5.97 5.20 9.99
CA ILE A 61 5.37 6.51 10.21
C ILE A 61 6.46 7.54 10.54
N THR A 62 6.34 8.73 9.97
CA THR A 62 7.21 9.87 10.27
C THR A 62 6.38 11.03 10.82
N SER A 63 7.04 12.10 11.26
CA SER A 63 6.35 13.33 11.66
C SER A 63 5.56 13.98 10.52
N GLN A 64 5.98 13.72 9.27
CA GLN A 64 5.43 14.34 8.05
C GLN A 64 4.52 13.41 7.24
N GLY A 65 4.33 12.15 7.68
CA GLY A 65 3.58 11.14 6.94
C GLY A 65 4.10 9.75 7.22
N PHE A 66 4.62 9.10 6.18
CA PHE A 66 5.22 7.77 6.29
C PHE A 66 6.17 7.53 5.12
N THR A 67 7.20 6.73 5.37
CA THR A 67 8.07 6.18 4.32
C THR A 67 7.59 4.78 3.96
N LEU A 68 7.83 4.35 2.74
CA LEU A 68 7.44 3.03 2.25
C LEU A 68 8.59 2.38 1.48
N TYR A 69 8.65 1.07 1.54
CA TYR A 69 9.47 0.22 0.69
C TYR A 69 8.51 -0.72 -0.04
N CYS A 70 8.77 -0.96 -1.32
CA CYS A 70 8.00 -1.97 -2.07
C CYS A 70 8.34 -3.36 -1.53
N CYS A 71 7.36 -4.24 -1.43
CA CYS A 71 7.54 -5.61 -0.99
C CYS A 71 7.24 -6.59 -2.13
N THR A 72 7.94 -7.71 -2.13
CA THR A 72 7.66 -8.86 -3.01
C THR A 72 7.34 -10.09 -2.19
N GLN A 73 6.60 -11.03 -2.77
CA GLN A 73 6.28 -12.28 -2.11
C GLN A 73 7.55 -13.13 -1.93
N SER A 74 7.77 -13.66 -0.73
CA SER A 74 8.92 -14.50 -0.37
C SER A 74 8.51 -15.88 0.14
N GLY A 75 7.40 -16.42 -0.39
CA GLY A 75 6.82 -17.71 0.01
C GLY A 75 5.69 -17.58 1.02
N ARG A 76 5.50 -18.64 1.82
CA ARG A 76 4.47 -18.72 2.87
C ARG A 76 5.09 -19.22 4.18
N ASP A 77 4.55 -18.76 5.31
CA ASP A 77 4.91 -19.28 6.62
C ASP A 77 4.29 -20.65 6.91
N ARG A 78 4.56 -21.21 8.09
CA ARG A 78 4.04 -22.52 8.52
C ARG A 78 2.52 -22.52 8.72
N GLN A 79 1.90 -21.35 8.94
CA GLN A 79 0.46 -21.19 9.01
C GLN A 79 -0.19 -20.95 7.63
N GLY A 80 0.62 -20.84 6.57
CA GLY A 80 0.16 -20.60 5.20
C GLY A 80 -0.03 -19.13 4.84
N ASN A 81 0.35 -18.18 5.72
CA ASN A 81 0.29 -16.76 5.41
C ASN A 81 1.39 -16.38 4.43
N THR A 82 1.10 -15.45 3.51
CA THR A 82 2.11 -14.94 2.58
C THR A 82 3.18 -14.15 3.33
N CYS A 83 4.45 -14.49 3.14
CA CYS A 83 5.58 -13.72 3.64
C CYS A 83 5.96 -12.63 2.64
N TRP A 84 6.12 -11.39 3.12
CA TRP A 84 6.53 -10.25 2.30
C TRP A 84 7.96 -9.83 2.63
N GLN A 85 8.79 -9.70 1.60
CA GLN A 85 10.18 -9.27 1.72
C GLN A 85 10.34 -7.86 1.14
N LEU A 86 11.07 -7.00 1.87
CA LEU A 86 11.39 -5.64 1.41
C LEU A 86 12.30 -5.69 0.18
N THR A 87 11.98 -4.87 -0.81
CA THR A 87 12.89 -4.56 -1.92
C THR A 87 13.68 -3.28 -1.61
N PRO A 88 14.81 -3.04 -2.31
CA PRO A 88 15.59 -1.81 -2.12
C PRO A 88 14.85 -0.52 -2.49
N LYS A 89 13.73 -0.61 -3.25
CA LYS A 89 12.99 0.55 -3.74
C LYS A 89 12.26 1.25 -2.60
N ARG A 90 12.75 2.43 -2.24
CA ARG A 90 12.21 3.28 -1.17
C ARG A 90 11.46 4.48 -1.73
N TYR A 91 10.32 4.78 -1.10
CA TYR A 91 9.53 5.99 -1.27
C TYR A 91 9.62 6.80 0.01
N THR A 92 10.29 7.96 -0.05
CA THR A 92 10.46 8.87 1.08
C THR A 92 9.16 9.57 1.45
N ASP A 93 8.31 9.87 0.46
CA ASP A 93 6.96 10.39 0.64
C ASP A 93 5.92 9.31 0.29
N GLY A 94 5.65 8.43 1.26
CA GLY A 94 4.67 7.36 1.10
C GLY A 94 3.23 7.88 0.98
N TRP A 95 2.93 9.05 1.54
CA TRP A 95 1.59 9.64 1.39
C TRP A 95 1.33 10.06 -0.05
N ALA A 96 2.31 10.68 -0.72
CA ALA A 96 2.16 11.04 -2.13
C ALA A 96 1.93 9.82 -3.02
N LEU A 97 2.59 8.70 -2.71
CA LEU A 97 2.37 7.42 -3.40
C LEU A 97 0.95 6.90 -3.17
N ALA A 98 0.51 6.81 -1.91
CA ALA A 98 -0.82 6.36 -1.54
C ALA A 98 -1.91 7.22 -2.19
N PHE A 99 -1.75 8.54 -2.15
CA PHE A 99 -2.66 9.48 -2.78
C PHE A 99 -2.70 9.31 -4.30
N LYS A 100 -1.56 9.14 -4.97
CA LYS A 100 -1.51 8.89 -6.42
C LYS A 100 -2.35 7.66 -6.80
N PHE A 101 -2.20 6.56 -6.08
CA PHE A 101 -2.95 5.34 -6.36
C PHE A 101 -4.45 5.49 -6.05
N SER A 102 -4.80 6.12 -4.94
CA SER A 102 -6.19 6.41 -4.61
C SER A 102 -6.86 7.33 -5.64
N TYR A 103 -6.14 8.35 -6.13
CA TYR A 103 -6.61 9.26 -7.17
C TYR A 103 -6.85 8.53 -8.50
N LEU A 104 -6.07 7.50 -8.80
CA LEU A 104 -6.28 6.65 -9.97
C LEU A 104 -7.50 5.74 -9.82
N GLY A 105 -8.06 5.56 -8.62
CA GLY A 105 -9.21 4.68 -8.37
C GLY A 105 -8.86 3.37 -7.66
N ALA A 106 -7.60 3.15 -7.30
CA ALA A 106 -7.20 1.98 -6.53
C ALA A 106 -7.68 2.07 -5.07
N THR A 107 -8.05 0.93 -4.49
CA THR A 107 -8.28 0.79 -3.06
C THR A 107 -6.95 0.82 -2.32
N VAL A 108 -6.81 1.74 -1.36
CA VAL A 108 -5.62 1.90 -0.53
C VAL A 108 -5.95 1.55 0.92
N SER A 109 -5.36 0.47 1.42
CA SER A 109 -5.62 -0.07 2.77
C SER A 109 -4.37 -0.01 3.63
N PHE A 110 -4.51 0.48 4.86
CA PHE A 110 -3.44 0.62 5.84
C PHE A 110 -3.55 -0.44 6.94
N TYR A 111 -2.44 -1.09 7.28
CA TYR A 111 -2.41 -2.14 8.30
C TYR A 111 -1.26 -1.91 9.30
N PRO A 112 -1.50 -2.16 10.61
CA PRO A 112 -0.44 -2.14 11.62
C PRO A 112 0.45 -3.38 11.52
N ASN A 113 -0.12 -4.48 11.04
CA ASN A 113 0.53 -5.78 10.85
C ASN A 113 0.59 -6.12 9.36
N GLN A 114 1.28 -7.21 9.05
CA GLN A 114 1.42 -7.69 7.68
C GLN A 114 0.03 -8.05 7.08
N PRO A 115 -0.27 -7.58 5.86
CA PRO A 115 -1.53 -7.87 5.16
C PRO A 115 -1.54 -9.25 4.50
#